data_AF-A0A952IUP0-F1
#
_entry.id   AF-A0A952IUP0-F1
#
_cell.length_a   1.000
_cell.length_b   1.000
_cell.length_c   1.000
_cell.angle_alpha   90.00
_cell.angle_beta   90.00
_cell.angle_gamma   90.00
#
_symmetry.space_group_name_H-M   'P 1'
#
loop_
_entity.id
_entity.type
_entity.pdbx_description
1 polymer ?
#
loop_
_entity_poly.entity_id
_entity_poly.type
_entity_poly.pdbx_seq_one_letter_code
_entity_poly.pdbx_strand_id
1 'polypeptide(L)'
;MTYASRVTRTELHRRSQMANRSPKNQRGMSFLTILIITMVVVFLSMFAFKVGPHYMEYMTVKNIAEDAAANPDLMRSKSKMNEYLIRAYRTNSLWELTPKETITMVKDGKKGMVLTVNYEKRANLLYNIDLVTRFNTPVGTGNQ
;
A
#
# COMPACT_ATOMS: atom_id res chain seq x y z
N MET A 1 -36.42 -7.96 -81.16
CA MET A 1 -36.90 -8.13 -79.77
C MET A 1 -36.27 -9.42 -79.24
N THR A 2 -35.04 -9.42 -78.73
CA THR A 2 -34.56 -8.85 -77.45
C THR A 2 -35.02 -9.66 -76.23
N TYR A 3 -34.16 -10.57 -75.74
CA TYR A 3 -33.63 -10.72 -74.36
C TYR A 3 -32.96 -12.11 -74.28
N ALA A 4 -31.63 -12.24 -74.20
CA ALA A 4 -30.85 -12.23 -72.96
C ALA A 4 -31.49 -13.11 -71.86
N SER A 5 -30.85 -14.10 -71.26
CA SER A 5 -29.45 -14.26 -70.94
C SER A 5 -29.18 -15.71 -70.52
N ARG A 6 -27.91 -16.08 -70.64
CA ARG A 6 -27.34 -17.39 -70.32
C ARG A 6 -27.59 -17.74 -68.86
N VAL A 7 -28.08 -18.95 -68.58
CA VAL A 7 -27.95 -19.54 -67.25
C VAL A 7 -26.48 -19.89 -67.08
N THR A 8 -25.75 -18.96 -66.46
CA THR A 8 -24.31 -19.00 -66.29
C THR A 8 -23.93 -20.20 -65.42
N ARG A 9 -23.03 -21.01 -65.95
CA ARG A 9 -22.34 -22.11 -65.28
C ARG A 9 -21.37 -21.53 -64.24
N THR A 10 -21.91 -21.06 -63.11
CA THR A 10 -21.17 -20.54 -61.96
C THR A 10 -22.06 -20.68 -60.74
N GLU A 11 -21.50 -20.99 -59.57
CA GLU A 11 -22.15 -21.41 -58.30
C GLU A 11 -22.13 -22.94 -58.03
N LEU A 12 -21.27 -23.70 -58.73
CA LEU A 12 -20.50 -24.76 -58.05
C LEU A 12 -19.41 -24.02 -57.25
N HIS A 13 -19.42 -24.15 -55.92
CA HIS A 13 -18.52 -23.48 -54.94
C HIS A 13 -19.06 -22.22 -54.24
N ARG A 14 -20.13 -22.31 -53.46
CA ARG A 14 -20.20 -21.50 -52.23
C ARG A 14 -21.12 -22.12 -51.19
N ARG A 15 -20.49 -22.52 -50.08
CA ARG A 15 -21.07 -22.54 -48.72
C ARG A 15 -21.87 -23.77 -48.34
N SER A 16 -21.29 -24.94 -48.59
CA SER A 16 -21.05 -25.87 -47.48
C SER A 16 -20.49 -25.05 -46.30
N GLN A 17 -21.11 -25.17 -45.12
CA GLN A 17 -20.80 -24.43 -43.88
C GLN A 17 -21.57 -23.11 -43.68
N MET A 18 -22.89 -23.17 -43.47
CA MET A 18 -23.42 -22.40 -42.35
C MET A 18 -23.33 -23.29 -41.12
N ALA A 19 -22.09 -23.35 -40.60
CA ALA A 19 -21.76 -24.01 -39.36
C ALA A 19 -22.77 -23.58 -38.31
N ASN A 20 -23.44 -24.57 -37.73
CA ASN A 20 -24.17 -24.47 -36.48
C ASN A 20 -23.22 -23.83 -35.45
N ARG A 21 -23.23 -22.49 -35.35
CA ARG A 21 -22.59 -21.80 -34.24
C ARG A 21 -23.52 -22.00 -33.06
N SER A 22 -23.38 -23.15 -32.39
CA SER A 22 -23.90 -23.32 -31.05
C SER A 22 -23.45 -22.08 -30.26
N PRO A 23 -24.35 -21.33 -29.61
CA PRO A 23 -23.92 -20.23 -28.76
C PRO A 23 -22.96 -20.81 -27.75
N LYS A 24 -21.71 -20.35 -27.81
CA LYS A 24 -20.63 -20.75 -26.92
C LYS A 24 -21.19 -20.58 -25.50
N ASN A 25 -21.34 -21.67 -24.75
CA ASN A 25 -21.80 -21.64 -23.37
C ASN A 25 -20.88 -20.70 -22.59
N GLN A 26 -21.27 -19.44 -22.46
CA GLN A 26 -20.70 -18.53 -21.50
C GLN A 26 -21.06 -19.12 -20.16
N ARG A 27 -20.15 -19.93 -19.61
CA ARG A 27 -20.12 -20.18 -18.18
C ARG A 27 -19.77 -18.83 -17.57
N GLY A 28 -20.80 -18.02 -17.28
CA GLY A 28 -20.67 -16.84 -16.46
C GLY A 28 -19.93 -17.21 -15.18
N MET A 29 -19.29 -16.22 -14.55
CA MET A 29 -18.60 -16.43 -13.29
C MET A 29 -19.57 -17.13 -12.33
N SER A 30 -19.24 -18.38 -11.96
CA SER A 30 -20.09 -19.16 -11.06
C SER A 30 -20.28 -18.36 -9.77
N PHE A 31 -21.45 -18.45 -9.13
CA PHE A 31 -21.69 -17.83 -7.83
C PHE A 31 -20.56 -18.14 -6.83
N LEU A 32 -20.01 -19.36 -6.93
CA LEU A 32 -18.86 -19.80 -6.14
C LEU A 32 -17.57 -19.02 -6.45
N THR A 33 -17.32 -18.67 -7.71
CA THR A 33 -16.15 -17.85 -8.09
C THR A 33 -16.31 -16.41 -7.60
N ILE A 34 -17.51 -15.83 -7.66
CA ILE A 34 -17.78 -14.50 -7.09
C ILE A 34 -17.55 -14.53 -5.58
N LEU A 35 -18.07 -15.53 -4.87
CA LEU A 35 -17.91 -15.68 -3.43
C LEU A 35 -16.42 -15.74 -3.02
N ILE A 36 -15.61 -16.54 -3.72
CA ILE A 36 -14.17 -16.65 -3.45
C ILE A 36 -13.48 -15.30 -3.67
N ILE A 37 -13.76 -14.61 -4.78
CA ILE A 37 -13.17 -13.30 -5.07
C ILE A 37 -13.58 -12.30 -3.99
N THR A 38 -14.85 -12.26 -3.59
CA THR A 38 -15.32 -11.39 -2.51
C THR A 38 -14.61 -11.68 -1.18
N MET A 39 -14.42 -12.95 -0.80
CA MET A 39 -13.67 -13.31 0.40
C MET A 39 -12.23 -12.76 0.37
N VAL A 40 -11.54 -12.91 -0.76
CA VAL A 40 -10.18 -12.38 -0.94
C VAL A 40 -10.18 -10.85 -0.86
N VAL A 41 -11.14 -10.19 -1.52
CA VAL A 41 -11.27 -8.73 -1.50
C VAL A 41 -11.51 -8.22 -0.07
N VAL A 42 -12.40 -8.87 0.70
CA VAL A 42 -12.67 -8.49 2.09
C VAL A 42 -11.42 -8.67 2.96
N PHE A 43 -10.70 -9.79 2.79
CA PHE A 43 -9.45 -10.04 3.52
C PHE A 43 -8.37 -8.97 3.23
N LEU A 44 -8.15 -8.66 1.95
CA LEU A 44 -7.19 -7.64 1.53
C LEU A 44 -7.61 -6.24 1.99
N SER A 45 -8.91 -5.93 1.93
CA SER A 45 -9.46 -4.65 2.40
C SER A 45 -9.27 -4.49 3.91
N MET A 46 -9.50 -5.55 4.68
CA MET A 46 -9.29 -5.56 6.12
C MET A 46 -7.82 -5.31 6.47
N PHE A 47 -6.90 -5.95 5.76
CA PHE A 47 -5.47 -5.69 5.90
C PHE A 47 -5.12 -4.23 5.56
N ALA A 48 -5.62 -3.72 4.43
CA ALA A 48 -5.36 -2.36 3.98
C ALA A 48 -5.89 -1.31 4.97
N PHE A 49 -7.09 -1.49 5.52
CA PHE A 49 -7.65 -0.59 6.53
C PHE A 49 -6.88 -0.59 7.84
N LYS A 50 -6.17 -1.68 8.16
CA LYS A 50 -5.33 -1.76 9.35
C LYS A 50 -3.94 -1.18 9.11
N VAL A 51 -3.29 -1.54 8.00
CA VAL A 51 -1.94 -1.05 7.63
C VAL A 51 -1.95 0.42 7.24
N GLY A 52 -3.00 0.89 6.56
CA GLY A 52 -3.13 2.26 6.08
C GLY A 52 -2.85 3.32 7.15
N PRO A 53 -3.60 3.36 8.27
CA PRO A 53 -3.33 4.32 9.34
C PRO A 53 -1.94 4.14 9.95
N HIS A 54 -1.44 2.91 10.12
CA HIS A 54 -0.07 2.66 10.62
C HIS A 54 1.02 3.28 9.73
N TYR A 55 0.83 3.24 8.41
CA TYR A 55 1.78 3.85 7.47
C TYR A 55 1.73 5.39 7.53
N MET A 56 0.53 5.96 7.67
CA MET A 56 0.36 7.41 7.83
C MET A 56 1.01 7.92 9.13
N GLU A 57 0.88 7.16 10.22
CA GLU A 57 1.57 7.45 11.47
C GLU A 57 3.10 7.41 11.29
N TYR A 58 3.62 6.37 10.63
CA TYR A 58 5.06 6.25 10.35
C TYR A 58 5.60 7.43 9.54
N MET A 59 4.90 7.85 8.48
CA MET A 59 5.30 9.01 7.71
C MET A 59 5.35 10.27 8.57
N THR A 60 4.36 10.44 9.45
CA THR A 60 4.31 11.57 10.37
C THR A 60 5.46 11.55 11.38
N VAL A 61 5.75 10.40 11.99
CA VAL A 61 6.89 10.20 12.89
C VAL A 61 8.21 10.51 12.18
N LYS A 62 8.37 10.02 10.94
CA LYS A 62 9.55 10.29 10.12
C LYS A 62 9.73 11.78 9.88
N ASN A 63 8.68 12.50 9.47
CA ASN A 63 8.73 13.94 9.24
C ASN A 63 9.11 14.71 10.51
N ILE A 64 8.50 14.36 11.66
CA ILE A 64 8.85 14.96 12.96
C ILE A 64 10.33 14.75 13.30
N ALA A 65 10.87 13.54 13.02
CA ALA A 65 12.26 13.23 13.25
C ALA A 65 13.19 14.01 12.29
N GLU A 66 12.78 14.21 11.03
CA GLU A 66 13.53 14.99 10.03
C GLU A 66 13.59 16.47 10.45
N ASP A 67 12.45 17.04 10.84
CA ASP A 67 12.36 18.41 11.35
C ASP A 67 13.23 18.56 12.61
N ALA A 68 13.17 17.61 13.54
CA ALA A 68 13.99 17.62 14.74
C ALA A 68 15.49 17.57 14.44
N ALA A 69 15.91 16.76 13.46
CA ALA A 69 17.30 16.64 13.02
C ALA A 69 17.79 17.89 12.27
N ALA A 70 16.90 18.62 11.57
CA ALA A 70 17.23 19.85 10.88
C ALA A 70 17.49 21.03 11.83
N ASN A 71 17.08 20.94 13.10
CA ASN A 71 17.19 22.00 14.10
C ASN A 71 18.44 21.83 15.00
N PRO A 72 19.52 22.62 14.82
CA PRO A 72 20.77 22.44 15.56
C PRO A 72 20.63 22.64 17.08
N ASP A 73 19.72 23.52 17.49
CA ASP A 73 19.48 23.80 18.92
C ASP A 73 18.77 22.65 19.65
N LEU A 74 17.96 21.88 18.93
CA LEU A 74 17.35 20.65 19.46
C LEU A 74 18.41 19.56 19.59
N MET A 75 19.31 19.43 18.61
CA MET A 75 20.41 18.45 18.66
C MET A 75 21.39 18.70 19.80
N ARG A 76 21.51 19.95 20.27
CA ARG A 76 22.40 20.34 21.38
C ARG A 76 21.82 20.06 22.77
N SER A 77 20.50 19.94 22.92
CA SER A 77 19.84 19.77 24.22
C SER A 77 18.80 18.66 24.19
N LYS A 78 19.08 17.56 24.91
CA LYS A 78 18.17 16.42 25.05
C LYS A 78 16.82 16.81 25.67
N SER A 79 16.81 17.77 26.60
CA SER A 79 15.58 18.25 27.24
C SER A 79 14.66 18.94 26.24
N LYS A 80 15.21 19.90 25.47
CA LYS A 80 14.48 20.62 24.42
C LYS A 80 14.00 19.68 23.30
N MET A 81 14.83 18.72 22.90
CA MET A 81 14.46 17.67 21.94
C MET A 81 13.25 16.88 22.42
N ASN A 82 13.27 16.40 23.67
CA ASN A 82 12.16 15.61 24.22
C ASN A 82 10.87 16.43 24.31
N GLU A 83 10.94 17.69 24.74
CA GLU A 83 9.78 18.59 24.79
C GLU A 83 9.19 18.86 23.40
N TYR A 84 10.05 19.10 22.40
CA TYR A 84 9.65 19.26 21.01
C TYR A 84 8.93 18.02 20.48
N LEU A 85 9.51 16.84 20.67
CA LEU A 85 8.92 15.59 20.19
C LEU A 85 7.57 15.28 20.86
N ILE A 86 7.45 15.50 22.17
CA ILE A 86 6.17 15.35 22.90
C ILE A 86 5.11 16.28 22.31
N ARG A 87 5.46 17.54 22.04
CA ARG A 87 4.53 18.51 21.45
C ARG A 87 4.14 18.11 20.03
N ALA A 88 5.11 17.72 19.20
CA ALA A 88 4.89 17.32 17.82
C ALA A 88 3.99 16.08 17.72
N TYR A 89 4.18 15.09 18.59
CA TYR A 89 3.32 13.90 18.65
C TYR A 89 1.89 14.25 19.05
N ARG A 90 1.72 15.14 20.03
CA ARG A 90 0.39 15.59 20.46
C ARG A 90 -0.35 16.35 19.36
N THR A 91 0.34 17.23 18.63
CA THR A 91 -0.25 18.00 17.52
C THR A 91 -0.66 17.08 16.37
N ASN A 92 0.11 16.03 16.11
CA ASN A 92 -0.16 15.05 15.06
C ASN A 92 -1.07 13.89 15.49
N SER A 93 -1.70 13.98 16.65
CA SER A 93 -2.61 12.95 17.19
C SER A 93 -1.99 11.55 17.29
N LEU A 94 -0.68 11.47 17.51
CA LEU A 94 0.05 10.20 17.70
C LEU A 94 -0.12 9.71 19.15
N TRP A 95 -1.36 9.44 19.58
CA TRP A 95 -1.69 9.12 20.97
C TRP A 95 -1.22 7.72 21.42
N GLU A 96 -1.08 6.80 20.48
CA GLU A 96 -0.67 5.41 20.76
C GLU A 96 0.85 5.22 20.75
N LEU A 97 1.62 6.25 20.38
CA LEU A 97 3.07 6.18 20.26
C LEU A 97 3.73 7.15 21.23
N THR A 98 4.76 6.70 21.94
CA THR A 98 5.59 7.61 22.73
C THR A 98 6.88 7.93 22.00
N PRO A 99 7.35 9.20 22.01
CA PRO A 99 8.60 9.58 21.36
C PRO A 99 9.81 8.78 21.85
N LYS A 100 9.82 8.40 23.14
CA LYS A 100 10.91 7.64 23.76
C LYS A 100 11.02 6.21 23.26
N GLU A 101 9.91 5.60 22.86
CA GLU A 101 9.87 4.22 22.38
C GLU A 101 10.00 4.11 20.85
N THR A 102 9.88 5.24 20.15
CA THR A 102 9.86 5.28 18.68
C THR A 102 11.09 5.92 18.07
N ILE A 103 11.71 6.88 18.75
CA ILE A 103 12.88 7.62 18.26
C ILE A 103 14.05 7.41 19.22
N THR A 104 15.12 6.81 18.71
CA THR A 104 16.38 6.64 19.44
C THR A 104 17.44 7.54 18.82
N MET A 105 18.16 8.32 19.64
CA MET A 105 19.35 9.02 19.18
C MET A 105 20.56 8.09 19.23
N VAL A 106 21.14 7.81 18.07
CA VAL A 106 22.36 7.02 17.92
C VAL A 106 23.48 7.93 17.43
N LYS A 107 24.63 7.90 18.10
CA LYS A 107 25.80 8.68 17.71
C LYS A 107 26.54 7.91 16.63
N ASP A 108 26.55 8.41 15.40
CA ASP A 108 27.27 7.79 14.30
C ASP A 108 28.66 8.42 14.18
N GLY A 109 29.70 7.60 14.38
CA GLY A 109 31.09 8.03 14.52
C GLY A 109 31.68 8.74 13.30
N LYS A 110 31.00 8.72 12.15
CA LYS A 110 31.43 9.40 10.92
C LYS A 110 30.55 10.60 10.51
N LYS A 111 29.35 10.76 11.10
CA LYS A 111 28.32 11.71 10.63
C LYS A 111 27.69 12.59 11.72
N GLY A 112 28.08 12.44 12.98
CA GLY A 112 27.50 13.20 14.10
C GLY A 112 26.35 12.47 14.78
N MET A 113 25.41 13.21 15.40
CA MET A 113 24.23 12.61 16.04
C MET A 113 23.18 12.29 14.98
N VAL A 114 22.74 11.04 14.91
CA VAL A 114 21.70 10.55 13.98
C VAL A 114 20.46 10.18 14.78
N LEU A 115 19.29 10.69 14.37
CA LEU A 115 18.02 10.22 14.93
C LEU A 115 17.63 8.93 14.20
N THR A 116 17.20 7.90 14.90
CA THR A 116 16.74 6.65 14.28
C THR A 116 15.31 6.38 14.72
N VAL A 117 14.41 6.23 13.76
CA VAL A 117 13.04 5.79 14.00
C VAL A 117 13.04 4.26 14.00
N ASN A 118 12.83 3.64 15.16
CA ASN A 118 12.79 2.19 15.31
C ASN A 118 11.68 1.79 16.27
N TYR A 119 10.61 1.20 15.74
CA TYR A 119 9.53 0.63 16.55
C TYR A 119 8.74 -0.44 15.79
N GLU A 120 8.04 -1.27 16.56
CA GLU A 120 7.12 -2.28 16.06
C GLU A 120 5.71 -1.94 16.53
N LYS A 121 4.75 -1.94 15.61
CA LYS A 121 3.33 -1.78 15.94
C LYS A 121 2.61 -3.09 15.70
N ARG A 122 1.90 -3.56 16.72
CA ARG A 122 1.11 -4.80 16.69
C ARG A 122 -0.36 -4.46 16.65
N ALA A 123 -1.09 -5.09 15.75
CA ALA A 123 -2.51 -4.85 15.60
C ALA A 123 -3.23 -6.19 15.38
N ASN A 124 -4.22 -6.50 16.22
CA ASN A 124 -4.96 -7.77 16.13
C ASN A 124 -5.72 -7.87 14.80
N LEU A 125 -5.29 -8.72 13.87
CA LEU A 125 -5.93 -8.87 12.57
C LEU A 125 -7.25 -9.64 12.71
N LEU A 126 -7.22 -10.87 13.19
CA LEU A 126 -8.39 -11.75 13.36
C LEU A 126 -8.15 -12.76 14.47
N TYR A 127 -9.05 -12.86 15.45
CA TYR A 127 -8.94 -13.81 16.57
C TYR A 127 -7.56 -13.72 17.27
N ASN A 128 -6.72 -14.75 17.09
CA ASN A 128 -5.38 -14.89 17.65
C ASN A 128 -4.27 -14.58 16.63
N ILE A 129 -4.62 -13.97 15.50
CA ILE A 129 -3.67 -13.60 14.44
C ILE A 129 -3.36 -12.11 14.59
N ASP A 130 -2.10 -11.81 14.92
CA ASP A 130 -1.61 -10.45 15.01
C ASP A 130 -0.88 -10.03 13.73
N LEU A 131 -1.11 -8.79 13.31
CA LEU A 131 -0.34 -8.10 12.29
C LEU A 131 0.78 -7.31 12.96
N VAL A 132 2.01 -7.52 12.52
CA VAL A 132 3.18 -6.77 13.03
C VAL A 132 3.77 -5.95 11.89
N THR A 133 3.83 -4.63 12.08
CA THR A 133 4.56 -3.70 11.20
C THR A 133 5.81 -3.22 11.91
N ARG A 134 6.96 -3.38 11.24
CA ARG A 134 8.26 -2.97 11.76
C ARG A 134 8.80 -1.82 10.94
N PHE A 135 9.11 -0.72 11.62
CA PHE A 135 9.69 0.46 11.01
C PHE A 135 11.11 0.65 11.54
N ASN A 136 12.10 0.67 10.65
CA ASN A 136 13.50 0.93 10.99
C ASN A 136 14.08 1.87 9.94
N THR A 137 14.22 3.15 10.27
CA THR A 137 14.74 4.15 9.33
C THR A 137 15.61 5.18 10.06
N PRO A 138 16.90 5.29 9.69
CA PRO A 138 17.76 6.35 10.18
C PRO A 138 17.38 7.68 9.52
N VAL A 139 17.26 8.71 10.33
CA VAL A 139 16.92 10.08 9.97
C VAL A 139 18.11 10.97 10.32
N GLY A 140 18.87 11.33 9.29
CA GLY A 140 20.16 11.99 9.44
C GLY A 140 21.12 11.65 8.30
N THR A 141 20.71 11.89 7.06
CA THR A 141 21.61 12.20 5.95
C THR A 141 20.80 12.98 4.93
N GLY A 142 20.89 14.31 4.99
CA GLY A 142 20.59 15.12 3.82
C GLY A 142 21.58 14.74 2.72
N ASN A 143 21.02 14.46 1.54
CA ASN A 143 21.65 14.50 0.21
C ASN A 143 22.91 13.65 0.01
N GLN A 144 22.74 12.49 -0.64
CA GLN A 144 23.19 12.31 -2.02
C GLN A 144 22.12 11.55 -2.80
#